data_AF-A0A1Q6HPV1-F1
#
_entry.id   AF-A0A1Q6HPV1-F1
#
_cell.length_a   1.000
_cell.length_b   1.000
_cell.length_c   1.000
_cell.angle_alpha   90.00
_cell.angle_beta   90.00
_cell.angle_gamma   90.00
#
_symmetry.space_group_name_H-M   'P 1'
#
loop_
_entity.id
_entity.type
_entity.pdbx_description
1 polymer ?
#
loop_
_entity_poly.entity_id
_entity_poly.type
_entity_poly.pdbx_seq_one_letter_code
_entity_poly.pdbx_strand_id
1 'polypeptide(L)'
;MDGKKTKSRSTLEGIYRGKDIVNEILPRIIGVSFEEINQWIRCNKAFKTEKESPALWHIMCDAEVIRKNDLRFDENLSVGEDLSFFCTYLLYEQSVGYLDEYLYTYILRDGGANLQNQSNARKRIENKTKLISARLKLDELALQLYGADIHKYWEGTLVLSCIQAGLCMAKDKNGNMRNNYLLYKKIVNIDVVKDACMDFKPLKA
;
A
#
# COMPACT_ATOMS: atom_id res chain seq x y z
N MET A 1 39.73 31.78 13.97
CA MET A 1 38.83 31.15 14.96
C MET A 1 37.86 30.29 14.18
N ASP A 2 38.19 29.00 14.00
CA ASP A 2 37.31 28.05 13.32
C ASP A 2 36.16 27.69 14.25
N GLY A 3 35.02 28.34 14.02
CA GLY A 3 33.76 27.93 14.62
C GLY A 3 33.38 26.55 14.08
N LYS A 4 33.72 25.49 14.81
CA LYS A 4 33.13 24.16 14.60
C LYS A 4 31.62 24.34 14.65
N LYS A 5 30.95 24.32 13.49
CA LYS A 5 29.51 24.11 13.40
C LYS A 5 29.22 22.79 14.11
N THR A 6 28.71 22.87 15.33
CA THR A 6 28.07 21.74 16.00
C THR A 6 26.97 21.27 15.06
N LYS A 7 27.09 20.06 14.51
CA LYS A 7 25.98 19.42 13.79
C LYS A 7 24.80 19.38 14.76
N SER A 8 23.72 20.10 14.45
CA SER A 8 22.46 19.92 15.18
C SER A 8 22.07 18.45 15.02
N ARG A 9 21.74 17.79 16.12
CA ARG A 9 21.19 16.43 16.04
C ARG A 9 19.76 16.55 15.52
N SER A 10 19.46 15.88 14.42
CA SER A 10 18.11 15.64 13.97
C SER A 10 17.31 14.97 15.09
N THR A 11 16.08 15.41 15.32
CA THR A 11 15.21 14.91 16.40
C THR A 11 14.02 14.21 15.77
N LEU A 12 13.76 12.97 16.20
CA LEU A 12 12.57 12.23 15.75
C LEU A 12 11.31 12.84 16.36
N GLU A 13 10.30 12.99 15.52
CA GLU A 13 8.96 13.43 15.86
C GLU A 13 7.96 12.28 15.72
N GLY A 14 6.75 12.48 16.26
CA GLY A 14 5.64 11.53 16.19
C GLY A 14 6.06 10.11 16.55
N ILE A 15 6.34 9.86 17.83
CA ILE A 15 6.74 8.53 18.30
C ILE A 15 5.48 7.69 18.54
N TYR A 16 5.23 6.72 17.68
CA TYR A 16 4.14 5.75 17.78
C TYR A 16 4.67 4.45 18.40
N ARG A 17 3.87 3.80 19.26
CA ARG A 17 4.27 2.56 19.95
C ARG A 17 3.14 1.54 19.98
N GLY A 18 3.49 0.26 19.89
CA GLY A 18 2.53 -0.83 20.00
C GLY A 18 1.34 -0.68 19.05
N LYS A 19 0.12 -0.64 19.60
CA LYS A 19 -1.12 -0.55 18.80
C LYS A 19 -1.25 0.75 18.00
N ASP A 20 -0.57 1.82 18.39
CA ASP A 20 -0.62 3.09 17.67
C ASP A 20 0.04 2.98 16.29
N ILE A 21 1.06 2.11 16.15
CA ILE A 21 1.67 1.80 14.84
C ILE A 21 0.60 1.20 13.91
N VAL A 22 -0.18 0.26 14.42
CA VAL A 22 -1.24 -0.43 13.66
C VAL A 22 -2.42 0.50 13.34
N ASN A 23 -2.77 1.39 14.27
CA ASN A 23 -3.96 2.22 14.15
C ASN A 23 -3.73 3.56 13.45
N GLU A 24 -2.50 4.08 13.46
CA GLU A 24 -2.22 5.43 12.95
C GLU A 24 -1.25 5.43 11.77
N ILE A 25 -0.24 4.55 11.76
CA ILE A 25 0.76 4.49 10.69
C ILE A 25 0.32 3.55 9.56
N LEU A 26 -0.03 2.31 9.90
CA LEU A 26 -0.39 1.29 8.93
C LEU A 26 -1.50 1.73 7.94
N PRO A 27 -2.58 2.44 8.36
CA PRO A 27 -3.62 2.91 7.45
C PRO A 27 -3.11 3.90 6.40
N ARG A 28 -2.03 4.63 6.66
CA ARG A 28 -1.43 5.59 5.72
C ARG A 28 -0.65 4.91 4.60
N ILE A 29 -0.34 3.62 4.76
CA ILE A 29 0.57 2.89 3.87
C ILE A 29 -0.17 1.74 3.16
N ILE A 30 -0.91 0.92 3.90
CA ILE A 30 -1.38 -0.40 3.43
C ILE A 30 -2.34 -0.33 2.23
N GLY A 31 -3.19 0.69 2.14
CA GLY A 31 -4.19 0.81 1.09
C GLY A 31 -5.11 1.99 1.29
N VAL A 32 -6.33 1.89 0.76
CA VAL A 32 -7.41 2.87 0.88
C VAL A 32 -8.63 2.18 1.49
N SER A 33 -9.22 2.77 2.52
CA SER A 33 -10.46 2.29 3.17
C SER A 33 -11.72 2.73 2.42
N PHE A 34 -12.89 2.18 2.76
CA PHE A 34 -14.17 2.68 2.25
C PHE A 34 -14.44 4.12 2.64
N GLU A 35 -14.12 4.47 3.89
CA GLU A 35 -14.32 5.82 4.42
C GLU A 35 -13.54 6.86 3.60
N GLU A 36 -12.30 6.56 3.23
CA GLU A 36 -11.50 7.45 2.39
C GLU A 36 -12.09 7.65 0.98
N ILE A 37 -12.66 6.60 0.38
CA ILE A 37 -13.38 6.73 -0.90
C ILE A 37 -14.60 7.63 -0.72
N ASN A 38 -15.35 7.46 0.37
CA ASN A 38 -16.53 8.26 0.65
C ASN A 38 -16.19 9.73 0.92
N GLN A 39 -15.12 10.01 1.66
CA GLN A 39 -14.61 11.38 1.86
C GLN A 39 -14.20 12.02 0.54
N TRP A 40 -13.62 11.25 -0.37
CA TRP A 40 -13.29 11.72 -1.71
C TRP A 40 -14.55 12.01 -2.56
N ILE A 41 -15.54 11.11 -2.57
CA ILE A 41 -16.80 11.30 -3.31
C ILE A 41 -17.54 12.57 -2.86
N ARG A 42 -17.53 12.86 -1.55
CA ARG A 42 -18.16 14.07 -0.98
C ARG A 42 -17.34 15.34 -1.11
N CYS A 43 -16.19 15.29 -1.79
CA CYS A 43 -15.25 16.40 -1.89
C CYS A 43 -14.77 16.94 -0.52
N ASN A 44 -14.85 16.13 0.55
CA ASN A 44 -14.40 16.52 1.88
C ASN A 44 -12.87 16.50 1.99
N LYS A 45 -12.23 15.56 1.30
CA LYS A 45 -10.76 15.45 1.21
C LYS A 45 -10.34 15.09 -0.21
N ALA A 46 -9.19 15.61 -0.63
CA ALA A 46 -8.57 15.16 -1.88
C ALA A 46 -8.07 13.71 -1.74
N PHE A 47 -8.12 12.97 -2.84
CA PHE A 47 -7.79 11.55 -2.82
C PHE A 47 -6.31 11.32 -2.49
N LYS A 48 -6.03 10.48 -1.47
CA LYS A 48 -4.68 10.05 -1.04
C LYS A 48 -3.75 11.16 -0.51
N THR A 49 -4.27 12.26 0.03
CA THR A 49 -3.42 13.33 0.59
C THR A 49 -2.62 12.90 1.81
N GLU A 50 -3.12 11.97 2.61
CA GLU A 50 -2.51 11.52 3.88
C GLU A 50 -1.81 10.15 3.72
N LYS A 51 -1.48 9.75 2.49
CA LYS A 51 -0.81 8.47 2.23
C LYS A 51 0.71 8.63 2.18
N GLU A 52 1.39 7.69 2.78
CA GLU A 52 2.84 7.61 2.82
C GLU A 52 3.35 6.55 1.83
N SER A 53 4.55 6.76 1.30
CA SER A 53 5.16 5.85 0.34
C SER A 53 5.81 4.67 1.09
N PRO A 54 5.51 3.41 0.74
CA PRO A 54 6.20 2.26 1.34
C PRO A 54 7.62 2.06 0.81
N ALA A 55 8.08 2.87 -0.14
CA ALA A 55 9.36 2.68 -0.80
C ALA A 55 10.52 2.91 0.17
N LEU A 56 11.40 1.93 0.33
CA LEU A 56 12.35 1.89 1.46
C LEU A 56 13.52 2.90 1.38
N TRP A 57 13.68 3.63 0.26
CA TRP A 57 14.80 4.58 0.07
C TRP A 57 14.79 5.77 1.04
N HIS A 58 13.68 6.04 1.73
CA HIS A 58 13.55 7.07 2.76
C HIS A 58 13.20 6.50 4.14
N ILE A 59 13.31 5.18 4.33
CA ILE A 59 12.92 4.50 5.56
C ILE A 59 14.16 3.82 6.15
N MET A 60 14.38 4.01 7.46
CA MET A 60 15.39 3.28 8.21
C MET A 60 14.72 2.18 9.03
N CYS A 61 15.18 0.94 8.85
CA CYS A 61 14.66 -0.22 9.57
C CYS A 61 15.72 -0.77 10.54
N ASP A 62 15.28 -1.25 11.70
CA ASP A 62 16.12 -1.99 12.64
C ASP A 62 16.44 -3.39 12.08
N ALA A 63 17.72 -3.63 11.84
CA ALA A 63 18.22 -4.89 11.33
C ALA A 63 18.00 -6.07 12.30
N GLU A 64 17.85 -5.82 13.60
CA GLU A 64 17.51 -6.87 14.57
C GLU A 64 16.07 -7.36 14.40
N VAL A 65 15.12 -6.45 14.20
CA VAL A 65 13.71 -6.79 13.92
C VAL A 65 13.61 -7.61 12.64
N ILE A 66 14.34 -7.22 11.60
CA ILE A 66 14.39 -7.97 10.33
C ILE A 66 14.93 -9.39 10.53
N ARG A 67 16.08 -9.54 11.21
CA ARG A 67 16.72 -10.85 11.41
C ARG A 67 15.92 -11.77 12.33
N LYS A 68 15.39 -11.24 13.44
CA LYS A 68 14.66 -12.01 14.44
C LYS A 68 13.35 -12.60 13.88
N ASN A 69 12.68 -11.87 13.00
CA ASN A 69 11.39 -12.26 12.43
C ASN A 69 11.51 -12.80 11.00
N ASP A 70 12.74 -13.04 10.54
CA ASP A 70 13.07 -13.54 9.21
C ASP A 70 12.40 -12.78 8.05
N LEU A 71 12.35 -11.45 8.14
CA LEU A 71 11.67 -10.64 7.13
C LEU A 71 12.45 -10.66 5.82
N ARG A 72 11.74 -10.94 4.71
CA ARG A 72 12.26 -10.96 3.34
C ARG A 72 11.25 -10.34 2.40
N PHE A 73 11.73 -9.82 1.28
CA PHE A 73 10.85 -9.46 0.16
C PHE A 73 10.21 -10.73 -0.40
N ASP A 74 8.92 -10.66 -0.74
CA ASP A 74 8.23 -11.77 -1.40
C ASP A 74 8.68 -11.83 -2.88
N GLU A 75 9.50 -12.82 -3.22
CA GLU A 75 10.03 -13.01 -4.57
C GLU A 75 8.93 -13.30 -5.61
N ASN A 76 7.71 -13.63 -5.18
CA ASN A 76 6.56 -13.80 -6.08
C ASN A 76 5.90 -12.47 -6.48
N LEU A 77 6.19 -11.38 -5.76
CA LEU A 77 5.67 -10.05 -6.04
C LEU A 77 6.63 -9.29 -6.96
N SER A 78 6.19 -9.03 -8.19
CA SER A 78 6.93 -8.14 -9.10
C SER A 78 6.64 -6.66 -8.90
N VAL A 79 5.58 -6.35 -8.14
CA VAL A 79 5.16 -4.99 -7.76
C VAL A 79 4.47 -5.08 -6.40
N GLY A 80 4.90 -4.23 -5.46
CA GLY A 80 4.31 -4.13 -4.12
C GLY A 80 5.01 -5.00 -3.08
N GLU A 81 6.19 -5.52 -3.42
CA GLU A 81 7.13 -6.17 -2.52
C GLU A 81 7.56 -5.23 -1.38
N ASP A 82 7.86 -3.96 -1.69
CA ASP A 82 8.20 -2.94 -0.69
C ASP A 82 7.04 -2.73 0.30
N LEU A 83 5.81 -2.65 -0.22
CA LEU A 83 4.60 -2.51 0.59
C LEU A 83 4.43 -3.70 1.54
N SER A 84 4.51 -4.92 0.99
CA SER A 84 4.35 -6.15 1.77
C SER A 84 5.42 -6.25 2.85
N PHE A 85 6.68 -6.01 2.49
CA PHE A 85 7.80 -6.03 3.42
C PHE A 85 7.60 -4.99 4.53
N PHE A 86 7.34 -3.73 4.17
CA PHE A 86 7.28 -2.65 5.15
C PHE A 86 6.06 -2.75 6.07
N CYS A 87 4.89 -3.15 5.55
CA CYS A 87 3.73 -3.41 6.40
C CYS A 87 3.99 -4.57 7.37
N THR A 88 4.67 -5.64 6.92
CA THR A 88 5.06 -6.75 7.79
C THR A 88 6.03 -6.28 8.86
N TYR A 89 7.02 -5.46 8.48
CA TYR A 89 7.99 -4.86 9.41
C TYR A 89 7.30 -4.04 10.50
N LEU A 90 6.36 -3.17 10.13
CA LEU A 90 5.60 -2.34 11.08
C LEU A 90 4.82 -3.17 12.11
N LEU A 91 4.35 -4.37 11.74
CA LEU A 91 3.66 -5.26 12.66
C LEU A 91 4.61 -5.89 13.70
N TYR A 92 5.92 -5.99 13.43
CA TYR A 92 6.89 -6.49 14.40
C TYR A 92 7.63 -5.41 15.19
N GLU A 93 7.58 -4.17 14.70
CA GLU A 93 8.27 -3.03 15.30
C GLU A 93 7.61 -2.59 16.63
N GLN A 94 8.43 -2.15 17.59
CA GLN A 94 7.94 -1.70 18.89
C GLN A 94 7.69 -0.19 18.92
N SER A 95 8.45 0.57 18.12
CA SER A 95 8.29 2.02 18.02
C SER A 95 8.68 2.54 16.65
N VAL A 96 7.90 3.49 16.14
CA VAL A 96 8.16 4.20 14.89
C VAL A 96 8.18 5.69 15.19
N GLY A 97 9.16 6.40 14.63
CA GLY A 97 9.21 7.86 14.62
C GLY A 97 9.52 8.35 13.22
N TYR A 98 9.11 9.57 12.88
CA TYR A 98 9.46 10.19 11.61
C TYR A 98 10.44 11.35 11.83
N LEU A 99 11.16 11.70 10.75
CA LEU A 99 12.00 12.88 10.74
C LEU A 99 11.43 13.87 9.72
N ASP A 100 10.99 15.04 10.18
CA ASP A 100 10.49 16.12 9.32
C ASP A 100 11.66 16.94 8.73
N GLU A 101 12.61 16.25 8.09
CA GLU A 101 13.76 16.85 7.42
C GLU A 101 13.90 16.29 6.00
N TYR A 102 14.13 17.18 5.04
CA TYR A 102 14.34 16.81 3.64
C TYR A 102 15.76 16.30 3.41
N LEU A 103 16.00 15.03 3.72
CA LEU A 103 17.33 14.41 3.62
C LEU A 103 17.65 13.80 2.25
N TYR A 104 16.64 13.58 1.41
CA TYR A 104 16.78 12.90 0.13
C TYR A 104 16.12 13.69 -0.99
N THR A 105 16.79 13.77 -2.14
CA THR A 105 16.21 14.28 -3.39
C THR A 105 15.89 13.11 -4.30
N TYR A 106 14.60 12.91 -4.59
CA TYR A 106 14.15 11.87 -5.52
C TYR A 106 14.05 12.42 -6.94
N ILE A 107 14.83 11.87 -7.87
CA ILE A 107 14.86 12.29 -9.27
C ILE A 107 14.12 11.26 -10.12
N LEU A 108 13.00 11.68 -10.72
CA LEU A 108 12.27 10.88 -11.70
C LEU A 108 13.01 10.87 -13.04
N ARG A 109 13.24 9.67 -13.59
CA ARG A 109 13.84 9.49 -14.93
C ARG A 109 12.78 9.03 -15.93
N ASP A 110 12.83 9.59 -17.13
CA ASP A 110 12.02 9.10 -18.24
C ASP A 110 12.36 7.64 -18.58
N GLY A 111 11.32 6.82 -18.75
CA GLY A 111 11.47 5.40 -19.06
C GLY A 111 11.81 4.49 -17.88
N GLY A 112 11.80 4.99 -16.63
CA GLY A 112 12.02 4.18 -15.44
C GLY A 112 11.02 3.01 -15.30
N ALA A 113 11.39 1.98 -14.55
CA ALA A 113 10.59 0.75 -14.36
C ALA A 113 9.15 1.03 -13.91
N ASN A 114 8.94 2.10 -13.12
CA ASN A 114 7.61 2.56 -12.70
C ASN A 114 6.70 2.98 -13.87
N LEU A 115 7.25 3.61 -14.92
CA LEU A 115 6.49 4.01 -16.11
C LEU A 115 6.22 2.81 -17.03
N GLN A 116 7.19 1.90 -17.18
CA GLN A 116 7.06 0.73 -18.05
C GLN A 116 6.06 -0.30 -17.52
N ASN A 117 6.01 -0.51 -16.20
CA ASN A 117 5.03 -1.42 -15.59
C ASN A 117 3.57 -0.95 -15.77
N GLN A 118 3.34 0.34 -16.10
CA GLN A 118 1.99 0.87 -16.30
C GLN A 118 1.38 0.53 -17.67
N SER A 119 2.18 0.14 -18.67
CA SER A 119 1.70 0.01 -20.05
C SER A 119 1.00 -1.32 -20.35
N ASN A 120 1.24 -2.37 -19.54
CA ASN A 120 0.66 -3.69 -19.76
C ASN A 120 -0.54 -3.97 -18.84
N ALA A 121 -1.74 -3.89 -19.40
CA ALA A 121 -3.01 -4.09 -18.68
C ALA A 121 -3.14 -5.48 -18.05
N ARG A 122 -2.63 -6.54 -18.68
CA ARG A 122 -2.76 -7.93 -18.22
C ARG A 122 -1.82 -8.21 -17.05
N LYS A 123 -0.55 -7.80 -17.17
CA LYS A 123 0.44 -7.88 -16.08
C LYS A 123 -0.04 -7.09 -14.86
N ARG A 124 -0.67 -5.93 -15.07
CA ARG A 124 -1.24 -5.12 -13.99
C ARG A 124 -2.34 -5.87 -13.22
N ILE A 125 -3.22 -6.58 -13.92
CA ILE A 125 -4.27 -7.42 -13.31
C ILE A 125 -3.67 -8.55 -12.50
N GLU A 126 -2.71 -9.27 -13.06
CA GLU A 126 -2.03 -10.36 -12.35
C GLU A 126 -1.35 -9.86 -11.07
N ASN A 127 -0.60 -8.76 -11.15
CA ASN A 127 0.08 -8.16 -10.00
C ASN A 127 -0.91 -7.73 -8.90
N LYS A 128 -2.09 -7.23 -9.27
CA LYS A 128 -3.14 -6.89 -8.30
C LYS A 128 -3.63 -8.12 -7.53
N THR A 129 -3.88 -9.23 -8.22
CA THR A 129 -4.29 -10.47 -7.56
C THR A 129 -3.26 -10.92 -6.54
N LYS A 130 -1.97 -10.91 -6.90
CA LYS A 130 -0.89 -11.26 -5.96
C LYS A 130 -0.84 -10.32 -4.76
N LEU A 131 -1.03 -9.01 -4.98
CA LEU A 131 -1.03 -8.03 -3.91
C LEU A 131 -2.25 -8.13 -2.99
N ILE A 132 -3.40 -8.62 -3.47
CA ILE A 132 -4.55 -8.95 -2.62
C ILE A 132 -4.17 -10.10 -1.68
N SER A 133 -3.58 -11.17 -2.21
CA SER A 133 -3.11 -12.29 -1.38
C SER A 133 -2.07 -11.85 -0.35
N ALA A 134 -1.15 -10.95 -0.71
CA ALA A 134 -0.18 -10.41 0.23
C ALA A 134 -0.83 -9.62 1.37
N ARG A 135 -1.89 -8.84 1.09
CA ARG A 135 -2.62 -8.11 2.13
C ARG A 135 -3.46 -9.01 3.04
N LEU A 136 -4.03 -10.09 2.52
CA LEU A 136 -4.73 -11.07 3.35
C LEU A 136 -3.78 -11.74 4.36
N LYS A 137 -2.53 -12.02 3.96
CA LYS A 137 -1.50 -12.48 4.90
C LYS A 137 -1.17 -11.45 5.97
N LEU A 138 -1.21 -10.15 5.63
CA LEU A 138 -1.04 -9.07 6.60
C LEU A 138 -2.23 -9.01 7.58
N ASP A 139 -3.46 -9.20 7.09
CA ASP A 139 -4.66 -9.27 7.94
C ASP A 139 -4.53 -10.39 8.98
N GLU A 140 -4.15 -11.59 8.54
CA GLU A 140 -3.90 -12.75 9.41
C GLU A 140 -2.81 -12.46 10.46
N LEU A 141 -1.70 -11.87 10.04
CA LEU A 141 -0.58 -11.55 10.92
C LEU A 141 -0.95 -10.49 11.97
N ALA A 142 -1.65 -9.43 11.56
CA ALA A 142 -2.09 -8.37 12.47
C ALA A 142 -3.11 -8.88 13.49
N LEU A 143 -4.01 -9.78 13.06
CA LEU A 143 -4.93 -10.45 13.97
C LEU A 143 -4.16 -11.32 14.99
N GLN A 144 -3.17 -12.09 14.54
CA GLN A 144 -2.35 -12.93 15.42
C GLN A 144 -1.55 -12.13 16.44
N LEU A 145 -0.90 -11.04 16.02
CA LEU A 145 0.00 -10.27 16.88
C LEU A 145 -0.73 -9.27 17.79
N TYR A 146 -1.82 -8.66 17.31
CA TYR A 146 -2.48 -7.54 17.99
C TYR A 146 -3.97 -7.77 18.30
N GLY A 147 -4.58 -8.83 17.77
CA GLY A 147 -6.02 -8.99 17.77
C GLY A 147 -6.74 -7.89 16.97
N ALA A 148 -6.07 -7.34 15.95
CA ALA A 148 -6.55 -6.20 15.19
C ALA A 148 -7.01 -6.62 13.79
N ASP A 149 -8.23 -6.25 13.43
CA ASP A 149 -8.70 -6.29 12.05
C ASP A 149 -8.21 -5.04 11.30
N ILE A 150 -7.23 -5.25 10.41
CA ILE A 150 -6.64 -4.21 9.57
C ILE A 150 -7.25 -4.19 8.16
N HIS A 151 -8.20 -5.10 7.84
CA HIS A 151 -8.85 -5.19 6.54
C HIS A 151 -9.55 -3.87 6.17
N LYS A 152 -10.20 -3.28 7.18
CA LYS A 152 -10.87 -1.96 7.12
C LYS A 152 -9.98 -0.83 6.61
N TYR A 153 -8.64 -0.96 6.72
CA TYR A 153 -7.71 0.07 6.24
C TYR A 153 -7.45 0.01 4.74
N TRP A 154 -7.84 -1.07 4.06
CA TRP A 154 -7.53 -1.27 2.65
C TRP A 154 -8.66 -1.87 1.80
N GLU A 155 -9.81 -2.21 2.38
CA GLU A 155 -11.00 -2.73 1.68
C GLU A 155 -11.45 -1.88 0.47
N GLY A 156 -11.34 -0.55 0.55
CA GLY A 156 -11.60 0.35 -0.58
C GLY A 156 -10.65 0.15 -1.78
N THR A 157 -9.43 -0.33 -1.53
CA THR A 157 -8.47 -0.71 -2.58
C THR A 157 -9.03 -1.80 -3.48
N LEU A 158 -9.87 -2.70 -2.94
CA LEU A 158 -10.49 -3.79 -3.71
C LEU A 158 -11.49 -3.21 -4.71
N VAL A 159 -12.38 -2.33 -4.25
CA VAL A 159 -13.37 -1.62 -5.09
C VAL A 159 -12.67 -0.84 -6.21
N LEU A 160 -11.66 -0.04 -5.86
CA LEU A 160 -10.90 0.74 -6.86
C LEU A 160 -10.14 -0.17 -7.83
N SER A 161 -9.69 -1.33 -7.38
CA SER A 161 -9.03 -2.32 -8.23
C SER A 161 -10.00 -2.95 -9.23
N CYS A 162 -11.26 -3.19 -8.86
CA CYS A 162 -12.30 -3.63 -9.80
C CYS A 162 -12.56 -2.60 -10.88
N ILE A 163 -12.76 -1.33 -10.50
CA ILE A 163 -13.00 -0.24 -11.43
C ILE A 163 -11.82 -0.11 -12.40
N GLN A 164 -10.59 -0.08 -11.86
CA GLN A 164 -9.38 0.00 -12.68
C GLN A 164 -9.23 -1.20 -13.61
N ALA A 165 -9.49 -2.42 -13.14
CA ALA A 165 -9.41 -3.63 -13.97
C ALA A 165 -10.42 -3.58 -15.12
N GLY A 166 -11.66 -3.15 -14.87
CA GLY A 166 -12.69 -2.96 -15.90
C GLY A 166 -12.24 -1.96 -16.98
N LEU A 167 -11.76 -0.78 -16.57
CA LEU A 167 -11.25 0.24 -17.49
C LEU A 167 -10.03 -0.24 -18.29
N CYS A 168 -9.08 -0.93 -17.64
CA CYS A 168 -7.91 -1.49 -18.30
C CYS A 168 -8.29 -2.54 -19.34
N MET A 169 -9.21 -3.45 -19.02
CA MET A 169 -9.64 -4.52 -19.95
C MET A 169 -10.51 -3.99 -21.09
N ALA A 170 -11.31 -2.95 -20.85
CA ALA A 170 -12.07 -2.29 -21.91
C ALA A 170 -11.16 -1.59 -22.94
N LYS A 171 -9.96 -1.12 -22.52
CA LYS A 171 -8.99 -0.43 -23.37
C LYS A 171 -7.89 -1.34 -23.93
N ASP A 172 -7.74 -2.57 -23.44
CA ASP A 172 -6.67 -3.48 -23.85
C ASP A 172 -6.88 -3.98 -25.29
N LYS A 173 -6.00 -3.56 -26.21
CA LYS A 173 -6.04 -3.96 -27.62
C LYS A 173 -5.33 -5.30 -27.89
N ASN A 174 -4.64 -5.87 -26.90
CA ASN A 174 -3.87 -7.11 -27.05
C ASN A 174 -4.75 -8.38 -27.01
N GLY A 175 -6.06 -8.25 -26.80
CA GLY A 175 -7.01 -9.35 -26.88
C GLY A 175 -8.38 -8.91 -27.39
N ASN A 176 -9.26 -9.88 -27.61
CA ASN A 176 -10.65 -9.61 -27.95
C ASN A 176 -11.51 -9.35 -26.69
N MET A 177 -12.69 -8.76 -26.88
CA MET A 177 -13.61 -8.40 -25.81
C MET A 177 -13.95 -9.57 -24.89
N ARG A 178 -14.14 -10.78 -25.44
CA ARG A 178 -14.45 -11.99 -24.66
C ARG A 178 -13.30 -12.36 -23.73
N ASN A 179 -12.06 -12.38 -24.23
CA ASN A 179 -10.87 -12.70 -23.44
C ASN A 179 -10.60 -11.64 -22.37
N ASN A 180 -10.76 -10.36 -22.71
CA ASN A 180 -10.60 -9.26 -21.78
C ASN A 180 -11.65 -9.32 -20.65
N TYR A 181 -12.89 -9.67 -20.99
CA TYR A 181 -13.95 -9.89 -20.01
C TYR A 181 -13.65 -11.08 -19.09
N LEU A 182 -13.13 -12.19 -19.62
CA LEU A 182 -12.71 -13.34 -18.80
C LEU A 182 -11.58 -12.98 -17.83
N LEU A 183 -10.61 -12.16 -18.26
CA LEU A 183 -9.55 -11.67 -17.38
C LEU A 183 -10.08 -10.73 -16.29
N TYR A 184 -11.02 -9.85 -16.64
CA TYR A 184 -11.71 -9.02 -15.66
C TYR A 184 -12.45 -9.88 -14.62
N LYS A 185 -13.18 -10.91 -15.05
CA LYS A 185 -13.86 -11.86 -14.15
C LYS A 185 -12.93 -12.51 -13.14
N LYS A 186 -11.67 -12.81 -13.52
CA LYS A 186 -10.70 -13.41 -12.59
C LYS A 186 -10.45 -12.56 -11.35
N ILE A 187 -10.50 -11.22 -11.46
CA ILE A 187 -10.35 -10.34 -10.29
C ILE A 187 -11.66 -10.20 -9.53
N VAL A 188 -12.76 -9.90 -10.22
CA VAL A 188 -14.03 -9.58 -9.54
C VAL A 188 -14.71 -10.79 -8.89
N ASN A 189 -14.29 -12.01 -9.28
CA ASN A 189 -14.76 -13.25 -8.66
C ASN A 189 -13.83 -13.75 -7.53
N ILE A 190 -12.81 -12.99 -7.14
CA ILE A 190 -12.11 -13.27 -5.88
C ILE A 190 -13.08 -12.92 -4.76
N ASP A 191 -13.33 -13.85 -3.82
CA ASP A 191 -14.39 -13.70 -2.82
C ASP A 191 -14.28 -12.37 -2.05
N VAL A 192 -13.11 -12.05 -1.49
CA VAL A 192 -12.90 -10.79 -0.77
C VAL A 192 -13.16 -9.54 -1.63
N VAL A 193 -12.87 -9.63 -2.93
CA VAL A 193 -13.13 -8.52 -3.87
C VAL A 193 -14.63 -8.34 -4.09
N LYS A 194 -15.33 -9.46 -4.29
CA LYS A 194 -16.78 -9.48 -4.49
C LYS A 194 -17.49 -8.95 -3.25
N ASP A 195 -17.09 -9.41 -2.07
CA ASP A 195 -17.65 -8.98 -0.79
C ASP A 195 -17.45 -7.48 -0.59
N ALA A 196 -16.21 -6.99 -0.78
CA ALA A 196 -15.94 -5.56 -0.68
C ALA A 196 -16.77 -4.70 -1.65
N CYS A 197 -17.07 -5.20 -2.86
CA CYS A 197 -17.92 -4.49 -3.82
C CYS A 197 -19.41 -4.50 -3.43
N MET A 198 -19.88 -5.55 -2.73
CA MET A 198 -21.25 -5.63 -2.21
C MET A 198 -21.43 -4.80 -0.95
N ASP A 199 -20.39 -4.74 -0.10
CA ASP A 199 -20.42 -4.04 1.18
C ASP A 199 -20.20 -2.54 1.05
N PHE A 200 -19.47 -2.09 0.02
CA PHE A 200 -19.21 -0.68 -0.20
C PHE A 200 -20.50 0.09 -0.48
N LYS A 201 -20.81 1.04 0.40
CA LYS A 201 -21.95 1.95 0.30
C LYS A 201 -21.45 3.36 -0.04
N PRO A 202 -21.45 3.76 -1.32
CA PRO A 202 -21.02 5.10 -1.71
C PRO A 202 -21.97 6.16 -1.15
N LEU A 203 -21.42 7.16 -0.47
CA LEU A 203 -22.18 8.32 -0.03
C LEU A 203 -22.55 9.20 -1.23
N LYS A 204 -23.68 9.90 -1.15
CA LYS A 204 -24.05 10.90 -2.14
C LYS A 204 -23.12 12.11 -2.01
N ALA A 205 -22.59 12.55 -3.15
CA ALA A 205 -21.88 13.82 -3.31
C ALA A 205 -22.78 15.00 -2.93
#